data_AF-A0A954TDQ4-F1
#
_entry.id   AF-A0A954TDQ4-F1
#
_cell.length_a   1.000
_cell.length_b   1.000
_cell.length_c   1.000
_cell.angle_alpha   90.00
_cell.angle_beta   90.00
_cell.angle_gamma   90.00
#
_symmetry.space_group_name_H-M   'P 1'
#
loop_
_entity.id
_entity.type
_entity.pdbx_description
1 polymer ?
#
loop_
_entity_poly.entity_id
_entity_poly.type
_entity_poly.pdbx_seq_one_letter_code
_entity_poly.pdbx_strand_id
1 'polypeptide(L)'
;MLLLLVAAAVCSSSEAVAQQQPQVRYLTTNFSLKNADIAKLNRRLSLLGIGLPFSVAGKVTTDLKIGVPLRKLRESRLYRINGTITSPKLTVAEVELTDISADVVYRDGVLSLQPLLVSIPEGAKSDGQAASELRPGRFRGTAEMKLVPRGDLSLTLQFDQIPVRPLAAAAADILPVDEGRLTGTVNAAAPVDRLTEPAAWNGAGRLTVSSLSLIGQTWKQ
;
A
#
# COMPACT_ATOMS: atom_id res chain seq x y z
N MET A 1 75.66 -0.19 22.12
CA MET A 1 75.12 0.02 20.76
C MET A 1 74.35 -1.24 20.39
N LEU A 2 73.07 -1.09 20.04
CA LEU A 2 71.95 -2.01 20.29
C LEU A 2 71.87 -3.23 19.33
N LEU A 3 71.47 -4.39 19.87
CA LEU A 3 71.02 -5.61 19.17
C LEU A 3 69.68 -5.40 18.44
N LEU A 4 69.50 -6.05 17.28
CA LEU A 4 68.24 -6.13 16.54
C LEU A 4 67.53 -7.47 16.81
N LEU A 5 66.27 -7.39 17.25
CA LEU A 5 65.40 -8.49 17.67
C LEU A 5 64.51 -8.97 16.51
N VAL A 6 64.31 -10.29 16.45
CA VAL A 6 63.28 -11.00 15.67
C VAL A 6 61.95 -10.94 16.44
N ALA A 7 60.82 -10.70 15.76
CA ALA A 7 59.50 -11.14 16.25
C ALA A 7 58.49 -11.28 15.10
N ALA A 8 57.96 -12.49 14.98
CA ALA A 8 56.88 -12.88 14.09
C ALA A 8 55.57 -12.18 14.46
N ALA A 9 54.83 -11.69 13.45
CA ALA A 9 53.49 -11.16 13.64
C ALA A 9 52.46 -12.31 13.63
N VAL A 10 51.74 -12.38 14.74
CA VAL A 10 50.72 -13.34 15.13
C VAL A 10 49.46 -13.22 14.26
N CYS A 11 48.96 -14.36 13.78
CA CYS A 11 47.61 -14.54 13.27
C CYS A 11 46.58 -14.06 14.31
N SER A 12 45.72 -13.10 13.94
CA SER A 12 44.50 -12.80 14.70
C SER A 12 43.30 -13.09 13.80
N SER A 13 42.81 -14.31 13.90
CA SER A 13 41.49 -14.74 13.47
C SER A 13 40.45 -14.01 14.31
N SER A 14 39.80 -13.01 13.73
CA SER A 14 38.61 -12.39 14.30
C SER A 14 37.42 -13.32 14.08
N GLU A 15 37.20 -14.27 14.99
CA GLU A 15 35.93 -14.99 15.10
C GLU A 15 34.84 -13.99 15.47
N ALA A 16 34.10 -13.54 14.46
CA ALA A 16 32.83 -12.86 14.66
C ALA A 16 31.89 -13.86 15.33
N VAL A 17 31.68 -13.69 16.64
CA VAL A 17 30.62 -14.36 17.39
C VAL A 17 29.30 -13.90 16.78
N ALA A 18 28.80 -14.67 15.81
CA ALA A 18 27.46 -14.56 15.30
C ALA A 18 26.53 -14.84 16.47
N GLN A 19 26.03 -13.77 17.07
CA GLN A 19 25.01 -13.81 18.11
C GLN A 19 23.83 -14.60 17.55
N GLN A 20 23.71 -15.87 17.97
CA GLN A 20 22.60 -16.74 17.63
C GLN A 20 21.34 -16.11 18.22
N GLN A 21 20.64 -15.32 17.39
CA GLN A 21 19.30 -14.84 17.71
C GLN A 21 18.46 -16.07 18.10
N PRO A 22 17.71 -16.02 19.22
CA PRO A 22 16.91 -17.16 19.65
C PRO A 22 16.03 -17.61 18.48
N GLN A 23 16.29 -18.83 17.99
CA GLN A 23 15.71 -19.36 16.76
C GLN A 23 14.19 -19.52 16.96
N VAL A 24 13.42 -18.49 16.63
CA VAL A 24 11.96 -18.56 16.62
C VAL A 24 11.58 -19.58 15.54
N ARG A 25 11.00 -20.71 15.97
CA ARG A 25 10.56 -21.76 15.06
C ARG A 25 9.24 -21.36 14.40
N TYR A 26 9.23 -21.39 13.08
CA TYR A 26 8.07 -21.04 12.26
C TYR A 26 7.47 -22.28 11.61
N LEU A 27 6.15 -22.44 11.72
CA LEU A 27 5.40 -23.27 10.80
C LEU A 27 5.08 -22.42 9.57
N THR A 28 5.53 -22.86 8.41
CA THR A 28 5.31 -22.15 7.15
C THR A 28 4.20 -22.83 6.36
N THR A 29 3.21 -22.05 5.95
CA THR A 29 2.09 -22.52 5.13
C THR A 29 1.93 -21.60 3.94
N ASN A 30 1.71 -22.19 2.76
CA ASN A 30 1.40 -21.45 1.55
C ASN A 30 -0.13 -21.43 1.38
N PHE A 31 -0.65 -20.28 1.01
CA PHE A 31 -2.07 -20.03 0.88
C PHE A 31 -2.33 -19.26 -0.40
N SER A 32 -3.11 -19.86 -1.30
CA SER A 32 -3.50 -19.25 -2.55
C SER A 32 -5.02 -19.12 -2.60
N LEU A 33 -5.50 -17.89 -2.73
CA LEU A 33 -6.90 -17.59 -2.97
C LEU A 33 -7.05 -17.05 -4.38
N LYS A 34 -8.03 -17.57 -5.11
CA LYS A 34 -8.39 -17.06 -6.43
C LYS A 34 -9.77 -16.45 -6.36
N ASN A 35 -9.89 -15.22 -6.88
CA ASN A 35 -11.18 -14.52 -7.01
C ASN A 35 -11.99 -14.46 -5.70
N ALA A 36 -11.30 -14.30 -4.56
CA ALA A 36 -11.92 -14.21 -3.25
C ALA A 36 -12.63 -12.87 -3.07
N ASP A 37 -13.85 -12.91 -2.52
CA ASP A 37 -14.62 -11.71 -2.23
C ASP A 37 -14.08 -11.01 -0.98
N ILE A 38 -13.57 -9.79 -1.16
CA ILE A 38 -12.93 -9.01 -0.09
C ILE A 38 -13.95 -8.47 0.92
N ALA A 39 -15.20 -8.22 0.51
CA ALA A 39 -16.24 -7.76 1.41
C ALA A 39 -16.63 -8.87 2.39
N LYS A 40 -16.75 -10.10 1.88
CA LYS A 40 -16.98 -11.29 2.72
C LYS A 40 -15.81 -11.55 3.66
N LEU A 41 -14.57 -11.35 3.19
CA LEU A 41 -13.37 -11.49 4.02
C LEU A 41 -13.33 -10.42 5.10
N ASN A 42 -13.55 -9.15 4.76
CA ASN A 42 -13.57 -8.04 5.70
C ASN A 42 -14.62 -8.28 6.79
N ARG A 43 -15.85 -8.69 6.43
CA ARG A 43 -16.90 -9.02 7.40
C ARG A 43 -16.45 -10.09 8.40
N ARG A 44 -15.73 -11.12 7.94
CA ARG A 44 -15.19 -12.18 8.81
C ARG A 44 -14.05 -11.66 9.69
N LEU A 45 -13.19 -10.79 9.18
CA LEU A 45 -12.11 -10.18 9.95
C LEU A 45 -12.63 -9.17 10.98
N SER A 46 -13.70 -8.45 10.67
CA SER A 46 -14.38 -7.55 11.62
C SER A 46 -14.94 -8.31 12.83
N LEU A 47 -15.46 -9.52 12.64
CA LEU A 47 -15.87 -10.39 13.75
C LEU A 47 -14.70 -10.77 14.68
N LEU A 48 -13.47 -10.66 14.19
CA LEU A 48 -12.23 -10.91 14.94
C LEU A 48 -11.55 -9.62 15.43
N GLY A 49 -12.16 -8.45 15.21
CA GLY A 49 -11.61 -7.14 15.59
C GLY A 49 -10.52 -6.60 14.66
N ILE A 50 -10.33 -7.21 13.48
CA ILE A 50 -9.29 -6.84 12.48
C ILE A 50 -9.95 -6.29 11.20
N GLY A 51 -11.15 -5.73 11.33
CA GLY A 51 -11.87 -5.14 10.20
C GLY A 51 -11.16 -3.92 9.64
N LEU A 52 -11.27 -3.72 8.33
CA LEU A 52 -10.89 -2.45 7.69
C LEU A 52 -11.96 -1.40 8.05
N PRO A 53 -11.55 -0.17 8.42
CA PRO A 53 -12.50 0.88 8.82
C PRO A 53 -13.19 1.56 7.62
N PHE A 54 -12.95 1.08 6.41
CA PHE A 54 -13.52 1.60 5.17
C PHE A 54 -14.18 0.49 4.35
N SER A 55 -15.16 0.87 3.54
CA SER A 55 -15.84 -0.03 2.62
C SER A 55 -14.88 -0.49 1.50
N VAL A 56 -14.73 -1.81 1.37
CA VAL A 56 -13.97 -2.45 0.29
C VAL A 56 -14.86 -3.51 -0.35
N ALA A 57 -15.00 -3.43 -1.66
CA ALA A 57 -15.73 -4.41 -2.47
C ALA A 57 -14.88 -4.85 -3.67
N GLY A 58 -15.10 -6.07 -4.15
CA GLY A 58 -14.39 -6.62 -5.30
C GLY A 58 -13.80 -8.00 -5.05
N LYS A 59 -13.05 -8.49 -6.04
CA LYS A 59 -12.41 -9.80 -5.99
C LYS A 59 -10.90 -9.66 -5.98
N VAL A 60 -10.25 -10.42 -5.11
CA VAL A 60 -8.80 -10.45 -4.98
C VAL A 60 -8.27 -11.86 -5.24
N THR A 61 -7.12 -11.93 -5.89
CA THR A 61 -6.32 -13.15 -6.00
C THR A 61 -5.03 -12.93 -5.24
N THR A 62 -4.69 -13.86 -4.36
CA THR A 62 -3.55 -13.71 -3.45
C THR A 62 -2.73 -15.00 -3.43
N ASP A 63 -1.41 -14.87 -3.45
CA ASP A 63 -0.48 -15.98 -3.24
C ASP A 63 0.42 -15.62 -2.07
N LEU A 64 0.12 -16.17 -0.88
CA LEU A 64 0.72 -15.79 0.39
C LEU A 64 1.49 -16.95 1.02
N LYS A 65 2.64 -16.63 1.59
CA LYS A 65 3.45 -17.51 2.44
C LYS A 65 3.40 -16.98 3.87
N ILE A 66 2.76 -17.74 4.75
CA ILE A 66 2.51 -17.37 6.14
C ILE A 66 3.43 -18.18 7.05
N GLY A 67 4.25 -17.50 7.85
CA GLY A 67 5.07 -18.06 8.90
C GLY A 67 4.43 -17.80 10.27
N VAL A 68 3.97 -18.86 10.92
CA VAL A 68 3.33 -18.83 12.24
C VAL A 68 4.35 -19.22 13.32
N PRO A 69 4.59 -18.37 14.35
CA PRO A 69 5.57 -18.67 15.40
C PRO A 69 5.02 -19.71 16.38
N LEU A 70 5.54 -20.94 16.33
CA LEU A 70 4.97 -22.10 17.05
C LEU A 70 4.89 -21.93 18.58
N ARG A 71 5.83 -21.19 19.18
CA ARG A 71 5.90 -20.99 20.64
C ARG A 71 5.43 -19.61 21.10
N LYS A 72 5.06 -18.73 20.17
CA LYS A 72 4.75 -17.32 20.44
C LYS A 72 3.52 -16.87 19.66
N LEU A 73 2.48 -17.69 19.65
CA LEU A 73 1.23 -17.47 18.89
C LEU A 73 0.48 -16.19 19.28
N ARG A 74 0.68 -15.68 20.51
CA ARG A 74 0.07 -14.42 20.96
C ARG A 74 0.85 -13.17 20.53
N GLU A 75 2.09 -13.33 20.06
CA GLU A 75 2.93 -12.23 19.61
C GLU A 75 2.68 -11.97 18.12
N SER A 76 1.61 -11.23 17.81
CA SER A 76 1.22 -10.86 16.43
C SER A 76 2.35 -10.19 15.62
N ARG A 77 3.26 -9.50 16.30
CA ARG A 77 4.48 -8.91 15.72
C ARG A 77 5.40 -9.94 15.04
N LEU A 78 5.45 -11.17 15.56
CA LEU A 78 6.36 -12.20 15.09
C LEU A 78 5.85 -12.98 13.89
N TYR A 79 4.59 -12.83 13.53
CA TYR A 79 4.04 -13.44 12.32
C TYR A 79 4.76 -12.89 11.09
N ARG A 80 4.93 -13.74 10.08
CA ARG A 80 5.54 -13.38 8.81
C ARG A 80 4.57 -13.65 7.69
N ILE A 81 4.34 -12.68 6.83
CA ILE A 81 3.55 -12.87 5.60
C ILE A 81 4.39 -12.32 4.46
N ASN A 82 4.52 -13.08 3.38
CA ASN A 82 5.16 -12.60 2.16
C ASN A 82 4.36 -13.15 0.99
N GLY A 83 4.11 -12.34 -0.04
CA GLY A 83 3.32 -12.81 -1.16
C GLY A 83 2.92 -11.71 -2.11
N THR A 84 1.95 -12.02 -2.96
CA THR A 84 1.41 -11.07 -3.94
C THR A 84 -0.10 -10.99 -3.79
N ILE A 85 -0.64 -9.80 -4.08
CA ILE A 85 -2.07 -9.54 -4.15
C ILE A 85 -2.34 -8.85 -5.47
N THR A 86 -3.32 -9.37 -6.20
CA THR A 86 -3.82 -8.78 -7.44
C THR A 86 -5.32 -8.65 -7.41
N SER A 87 -5.85 -7.63 -8.07
CA SER A 87 -7.29 -7.47 -8.26
C SER A 87 -7.56 -6.82 -9.62
N PRO A 88 -8.43 -7.41 -10.46
CA PRO A 88 -8.82 -6.78 -11.72
C PRO A 88 -9.67 -5.53 -11.48
N LYS A 89 -10.48 -5.53 -10.40
CA LYS A 89 -11.38 -4.44 -10.03
C LYS A 89 -11.69 -4.49 -8.54
N LEU A 90 -11.50 -3.35 -7.88
CA LEU A 90 -11.79 -3.13 -6.48
C LEU A 90 -12.48 -1.77 -6.32
N THR A 91 -13.44 -1.67 -5.43
CA THR A 91 -14.03 -0.40 -5.02
C THR A 91 -13.60 -0.13 -3.59
N VAL A 92 -12.91 1.00 -3.37
CA VAL A 92 -12.41 1.42 -2.06
C VAL A 92 -12.94 2.81 -1.80
N ALA A 93 -13.69 2.98 -0.70
CA ALA A 93 -14.29 4.27 -0.36
C ALA A 93 -15.01 4.92 -1.58
N GLU A 94 -15.83 4.12 -2.27
CA GLU A 94 -16.61 4.52 -3.46
C GLU A 94 -15.80 4.84 -4.72
N VAL A 95 -14.47 4.83 -4.64
CA VAL A 95 -13.59 4.97 -5.80
C VAL A 95 -13.37 3.60 -6.45
N GLU A 96 -13.68 3.51 -7.74
CA GLU A 96 -13.36 2.34 -8.55
C GLU A 96 -11.87 2.35 -8.92
N LEU A 97 -11.20 1.24 -8.63
CA LEU A 97 -9.81 0.97 -8.92
C LEU A 97 -9.73 -0.28 -9.80
N THR A 98 -8.85 -0.28 -10.79
CA THR A 98 -8.59 -1.43 -11.67
C THR A 98 -7.12 -1.79 -11.69
N ASP A 99 -6.80 -3.00 -12.18
CA ASP A 99 -5.42 -3.46 -12.39
C ASP A 99 -4.51 -3.31 -11.16
N ILE A 100 -5.05 -3.67 -9.98
CA ILE A 100 -4.30 -3.58 -8.73
C ILE A 100 -3.31 -4.74 -8.67
N SER A 101 -2.06 -4.41 -8.36
CA SER A 101 -1.02 -5.39 -8.08
C SER A 101 -0.09 -4.86 -6.99
N ALA A 102 0.21 -5.68 -6.00
CA ALA A 102 1.20 -5.37 -4.98
C ALA A 102 1.89 -6.62 -4.43
N ASP A 103 3.18 -6.52 -4.16
CA ASP A 103 3.85 -7.47 -3.28
C ASP A 103 3.62 -7.04 -1.84
N VAL A 104 3.33 -8.02 -1.00
CA VAL A 104 2.92 -7.83 0.39
C VAL A 104 3.93 -8.49 1.29
N VAL A 105 4.48 -7.71 2.21
CA VAL A 105 5.39 -8.19 3.25
C VAL A 105 4.86 -7.72 4.60
N TYR A 106 4.59 -8.66 5.49
CA TYR A 106 4.37 -8.38 6.91
C TYR A 106 5.51 -8.96 7.72
N ARG A 107 6.23 -8.10 8.44
CA ARG A 107 7.32 -8.49 9.30
C ARG A 107 7.46 -7.52 10.46
N ASP A 108 7.74 -8.06 11.64
CA ASP A 108 8.04 -7.28 12.85
C ASP A 108 6.97 -6.24 13.20
N GLY A 109 5.70 -6.51 12.85
CA GLY A 109 4.56 -5.64 13.12
C GLY A 109 4.26 -4.61 12.03
N VAL A 110 5.04 -4.59 10.95
CA VAL A 110 4.88 -3.65 9.83
C VAL A 110 4.40 -4.40 8.59
N LEU A 111 3.34 -3.89 7.96
CA LEU A 111 2.86 -4.32 6.66
C LEU A 111 3.37 -3.37 5.58
N SER A 112 4.12 -3.87 4.62
CA SER A 112 4.65 -3.12 3.48
C SER A 112 4.04 -3.64 2.18
N LEU A 113 3.66 -2.72 1.31
CA LEU A 113 3.17 -2.95 -0.05
C LEU A 113 4.13 -2.28 -1.04
N GLN A 114 4.85 -3.06 -1.83
CA GLN A 114 5.80 -2.51 -2.81
C GLN A 114 6.17 -3.53 -3.91
N PRO A 115 6.09 -3.17 -5.20
CA PRO A 115 5.48 -1.95 -5.71
C PRO A 115 3.96 -2.02 -5.59
N LEU A 116 3.30 -0.93 -5.22
CA LEU A 116 1.85 -0.79 -5.34
C LEU A 116 1.53 -0.19 -6.71
N LEU A 117 0.83 -0.94 -7.56
CA LEU A 117 0.37 -0.53 -8.88
C LEU A 117 -1.16 -0.52 -8.89
N VAL A 118 -1.76 0.57 -9.36
CA VAL A 118 -3.22 0.73 -9.44
C VAL A 118 -3.56 1.58 -10.65
N SER A 119 -4.66 1.27 -11.34
CA SER A 119 -5.26 2.12 -12.37
C SER A 119 -6.57 2.72 -11.84
N ILE A 120 -6.87 3.96 -12.23
CA ILE A 120 -8.19 4.58 -12.00
C ILE A 120 -8.84 4.83 -13.36
N PRO A 121 -10.01 4.22 -13.64
CA PRO A 121 -10.75 4.49 -14.86
C PRO A 121 -11.30 5.93 -14.84
N GLU A 122 -11.43 6.55 -16.01
CA GLU A 122 -11.91 7.93 -16.17
C GLU A 122 -13.37 8.14 -15.73
N GLY A 123 -14.11 7.03 -15.58
CA GLY A 123 -15.57 7.04 -15.38
C GLY A 123 -16.31 7.31 -16.70
N ALA A 124 -17.54 6.80 -16.83
CA ALA A 124 -18.34 7.08 -18.02
C ALA A 124 -18.66 8.58 -18.07
N LYS A 125 -18.44 9.23 -19.22
CA LYS A 125 -18.92 10.58 -19.46
C LYS A 125 -20.43 10.55 -19.74
N SER A 126 -21.14 11.59 -19.34
CA SER A 126 -22.57 11.76 -19.64
C SER A 126 -22.87 11.96 -21.13
N ASP A 127 -21.84 12.18 -21.97
CA ASP A 127 -21.96 12.45 -23.40
C ASP A 127 -21.89 11.19 -24.30
N GLY A 128 -21.87 9.99 -23.71
CA GLY A 128 -21.91 8.74 -24.47
C GLY A 128 -20.58 8.34 -25.11
N GLN A 129 -19.44 8.96 -24.74
CA GLN A 129 -18.13 8.48 -25.14
C GLN A 129 -17.90 7.03 -24.68
N ALA A 130 -17.49 6.18 -25.63
CA ALA A 130 -17.24 4.78 -25.36
C ALA A 130 -16.09 4.63 -24.36
N ALA A 131 -16.29 3.79 -23.34
CA ALA A 131 -15.29 3.53 -22.29
C ALA A 131 -13.93 3.06 -22.82
N SER A 132 -13.86 2.60 -24.07
CA SER A 132 -12.64 2.14 -24.74
C SER A 132 -11.71 3.28 -25.19
N GLU A 133 -12.18 4.52 -25.28
CA GLU A 133 -11.36 5.68 -25.69
C GLU A 133 -10.77 6.44 -24.49
N LEU A 134 -11.28 6.15 -23.28
CA LEU A 134 -10.86 6.80 -22.06
C LEU A 134 -9.57 6.18 -21.53
N ARG A 135 -8.55 7.01 -21.31
CA ARG A 135 -7.24 6.53 -20.83
C ARG A 135 -7.27 6.45 -19.31
N PRO A 136 -7.07 5.26 -18.70
CA PRO A 136 -7.02 5.16 -17.25
C PRO A 136 -5.80 5.93 -16.70
N GLY A 137 -6.00 6.61 -15.57
CA GLY A 137 -4.90 7.14 -14.79
C GLY A 137 -4.16 6.02 -14.07
N ARG A 138 -2.88 6.19 -13.76
CA ARG A 138 -2.06 5.16 -13.10
C ARG A 138 -1.41 5.68 -11.83
N PHE A 139 -1.38 4.86 -10.80
CA PHE A 139 -0.64 5.03 -9.57
C PHE A 139 0.47 3.99 -9.49
N ARG A 140 1.63 4.44 -9.03
CA ARG A 140 2.75 3.58 -8.66
C ARG A 140 3.35 4.09 -7.36
N GLY A 141 3.61 3.21 -6.41
CA GLY A 141 4.20 3.67 -5.17
C GLY A 141 4.51 2.59 -4.17
N THR A 142 4.59 3.01 -2.92
CA THR A 142 4.78 2.16 -1.75
C THR A 142 3.81 2.57 -0.66
N ALA A 143 3.43 1.59 0.15
CA ALA A 143 2.66 1.81 1.36
C ALA A 143 3.31 1.02 2.51
N GLU A 144 3.42 1.63 3.68
CA GLU A 144 3.84 0.96 4.90
C GLU A 144 2.87 1.28 6.02
N MET A 145 2.51 0.26 6.80
CA MET A 145 1.53 0.39 7.86
C MET A 145 2.03 -0.33 9.12
N LYS A 146 2.17 0.40 10.22
CA LYS A 146 2.50 -0.16 11.54
C LYS A 146 1.23 -0.69 12.20
N LEU A 147 1.09 -2.01 12.21
CA LEU A 147 -0.05 -2.71 12.82
C LEU A 147 0.22 -3.09 14.27
N VAL A 148 1.48 -3.40 14.63
CA VAL A 148 1.85 -3.87 15.97
C VAL A 148 3.20 -3.30 16.42
N PRO A 149 3.23 -2.32 17.36
CA PRO A 149 2.07 -1.59 17.88
C PRO A 149 1.38 -0.78 16.75
N ARG A 150 0.09 -0.48 16.93
CA ARG A 150 -0.62 0.38 15.98
C ARG A 150 0.05 1.75 15.96
N GLY A 151 0.45 2.19 14.78
CA GLY A 151 1.11 3.46 14.55
C GLY A 151 0.56 4.11 13.30
N ASP A 152 1.46 4.58 12.44
CA ASP A 152 1.07 5.29 11.22
C ASP A 152 1.04 4.37 9.99
N LEU A 153 0.16 4.74 9.06
CA LEU A 153 0.25 4.43 7.64
C LEU A 153 1.07 5.54 6.99
N SER A 154 2.03 5.18 6.14
CA SER A 154 2.77 6.08 5.26
C SER A 154 2.70 5.60 3.82
N LEU A 155 2.46 6.52 2.89
CA LEU A 155 2.30 6.29 1.48
C LEU A 155 3.27 7.19 0.70
N THR A 156 3.90 6.64 -0.32
CA THR A 156 4.65 7.40 -1.33
C THR A 156 4.11 7.00 -2.68
N LEU A 157 3.39 7.91 -3.33
CA LEU A 157 2.69 7.65 -4.58
C LEU A 157 3.18 8.59 -5.67
N GLN A 158 3.52 8.01 -6.81
CA GLN A 158 3.59 8.71 -8.08
C GLN A 158 2.33 8.39 -8.86
N PHE A 159 1.76 9.40 -9.49
CA PHE A 159 0.58 9.23 -10.30
C PHE A 159 0.73 9.93 -11.64
N ASP A 160 0.13 9.33 -12.66
CA ASP A 160 0.21 9.80 -14.03
C ASP A 160 -1.17 9.85 -14.65
N GLN A 161 -1.53 11.04 -15.15
CA GLN A 161 -2.77 11.28 -15.87
C GLN A 161 -4.00 10.82 -15.08
N ILE A 162 -4.08 11.12 -13.79
CA ILE A 162 -5.22 10.76 -12.95
C ILE A 162 -6.43 11.60 -13.32
N PRO A 163 -7.56 10.99 -13.70
CA PRO A 163 -8.79 11.71 -13.94
C PRO A 163 -9.31 12.28 -12.62
N VAL A 164 -9.62 13.59 -12.59
CA VAL A 164 -10.09 14.25 -11.37
C VAL A 164 -11.53 13.88 -11.04
N ARG A 165 -12.36 13.61 -12.05
CA ARG A 165 -13.81 13.35 -11.89
C ARG A 165 -14.12 12.20 -10.93
N PRO A 166 -13.53 10.99 -11.04
CA PRO A 166 -13.77 9.92 -10.08
C PRO A 166 -13.37 10.28 -8.64
N LEU A 167 -12.33 11.12 -8.48
CA LEU A 167 -11.90 11.58 -7.16
C LEU A 167 -12.84 12.66 -6.60
N ALA A 168 -13.29 13.58 -7.45
CA ALA A 168 -14.25 14.62 -7.08
C ALA A 168 -15.60 14.00 -6.72
N ALA A 169 -16.05 12.93 -7.38
CA ALA A 169 -17.26 12.22 -7.01
C ALA A 169 -17.20 11.65 -5.58
N ALA A 170 -16.04 11.10 -5.18
CA ALA A 170 -15.82 10.59 -3.81
C ALA A 170 -15.61 11.71 -2.77
N ALA A 171 -15.35 12.94 -3.21
CA ALA A 171 -15.10 14.11 -2.37
C ALA A 171 -15.93 15.32 -2.83
N ALA A 172 -17.21 15.07 -3.17
CA ALA A 172 -18.07 16.06 -3.85
C ALA A 172 -18.24 17.35 -3.04
N ASP A 173 -18.14 17.27 -1.72
CA ASP A 173 -18.23 18.41 -0.80
C ASP A 173 -16.96 19.28 -0.77
N ILE A 174 -15.85 18.81 -1.37
CA ILE A 174 -14.51 19.40 -1.22
C ILE A 174 -14.01 20.02 -2.53
N LEU A 175 -14.31 19.42 -3.70
CA LEU A 175 -13.70 19.80 -4.98
C LEU A 175 -14.76 20.08 -6.06
N PRO A 176 -15.05 21.36 -6.39
CA PRO A 176 -15.97 21.73 -7.48
C PRO A 176 -15.30 21.61 -8.86
N VAL A 177 -14.77 20.43 -9.17
CA VAL A 177 -14.07 20.14 -10.43
C VAL A 177 -14.93 19.20 -11.28
N ASP A 178 -15.13 19.57 -12.55
CA ASP A 178 -15.91 18.76 -13.49
C ASP A 178 -15.01 17.78 -14.26
N GLU A 179 -13.91 18.30 -14.82
CA GLU A 179 -12.93 17.52 -15.59
C GLU A 179 -11.51 17.96 -15.31
N GLY A 180 -10.56 17.05 -15.53
CA GLY A 180 -9.16 17.39 -15.46
C GLY A 180 -8.26 16.18 -15.26
N ARG A 181 -6.95 16.39 -15.45
CA ARG A 181 -5.94 15.35 -15.27
C ARG A 181 -4.77 15.83 -14.45
N LEU A 182 -4.36 15.00 -13.50
CA LEU A 182 -3.26 15.27 -12.56
C LEU A 182 -2.11 14.29 -12.79
N THR A 183 -0.88 14.80 -12.85
CA THR A 183 0.35 14.00 -12.79
C THR A 183 1.23 14.56 -11.69
N GLY A 184 1.97 13.71 -10.98
CA GLY A 184 2.84 14.18 -9.91
C GLY A 184 3.18 13.13 -8.86
N THR A 185 3.58 13.63 -7.69
CA THR A 185 3.97 12.80 -6.55
C THR A 185 3.34 13.31 -5.27
N VAL A 186 2.91 12.39 -4.40
CA VAL A 186 2.34 12.66 -3.09
C VAL A 186 2.97 11.73 -2.06
N ASN A 187 3.41 12.32 -0.96
CA ASN A 187 3.71 11.62 0.28
C ASN A 187 2.57 11.90 1.25
N ALA A 188 2.00 10.87 1.84
CA ALA A 188 0.90 11.02 2.79
C ALA A 188 1.12 10.10 3.98
N ALA A 189 0.68 10.53 5.17
CA ALA A 189 0.69 9.72 6.37
C ALA A 189 -0.51 10.02 7.25
N ALA A 190 -0.99 9.00 7.95
CA ALA A 190 -2.08 9.11 8.91
C ALA A 190 -1.97 8.00 9.96
N PRO A 191 -2.41 8.25 11.22
CA PRO A 191 -2.54 7.20 12.21
C PRO A 191 -3.50 6.11 11.72
N VAL A 192 -3.15 4.83 11.89
CA VAL A 192 -3.95 3.67 11.44
C VAL A 192 -5.36 3.68 12.04
N ASP A 193 -5.51 4.20 13.25
CA ASP A 193 -6.79 4.28 13.94
C ASP A 193 -7.67 5.44 13.46
N ARG A 194 -7.14 6.38 12.65
CA ARG A 194 -7.83 7.57 12.15
C ARG A 194 -7.81 7.69 10.63
N LEU A 195 -7.62 6.58 9.91
CA LEU A 195 -7.56 6.57 8.43
C LEU A 195 -8.84 7.09 7.77
N THR A 196 -9.98 6.99 8.44
CA THR A 196 -11.28 7.47 7.95
C THR A 196 -11.52 8.95 8.21
N GLU A 197 -10.65 9.61 8.97
CA GLU A 197 -10.80 11.02 9.32
C GLU A 197 -9.89 11.85 8.42
N PRO A 198 -10.42 12.59 7.42
CA PRO A 198 -9.60 13.36 6.48
C PRO A 198 -8.64 14.34 7.19
N ALA A 199 -9.06 14.90 8.32
CA ALA A 199 -8.25 15.81 9.13
C ALA A 199 -7.06 15.16 9.85
N ALA A 200 -7.00 13.82 9.94
CA ALA A 200 -5.86 13.10 10.52
C ALA A 200 -4.74 12.84 9.50
N TRP A 201 -5.01 13.10 8.21
CA TRP A 201 -4.04 12.92 7.14
C TRP A 201 -3.13 14.13 7.00
N ASN A 202 -1.83 13.87 6.97
CA ASN A 202 -0.80 14.83 6.60
C ASN A 202 -0.22 14.42 5.25
N GLY A 203 -0.34 15.32 4.27
CA GLY A 203 0.13 15.07 2.91
C GLY A 203 0.95 16.22 2.38
N ALA A 204 2.02 15.90 1.64
CA ALA A 204 2.78 16.86 0.86
C ALA A 204 3.04 16.28 -0.53
N GLY A 205 2.88 17.09 -1.56
CA GLY A 205 3.04 16.62 -2.93
C GLY A 205 3.29 17.73 -3.92
N ARG A 206 3.77 17.33 -5.10
CA ARG A 206 3.85 18.20 -6.28
C ARG A 206 2.85 17.68 -7.28
N LEU A 207 1.89 18.54 -7.64
CA LEU A 207 0.84 18.25 -8.61
C LEU A 207 1.08 19.14 -9.84
N THR A 208 1.06 18.53 -11.01
CA THR A 208 0.97 19.22 -12.29
C THR A 208 -0.41 18.95 -12.87
N VAL A 209 -1.14 20.02 -13.14
CA VAL A 209 -2.47 19.98 -13.72
C VAL A 209 -2.32 20.12 -15.23
N SER A 210 -2.67 19.07 -15.99
CA SER A 210 -2.56 19.12 -17.47
C SER A 210 -3.78 19.80 -18.09
N SER A 211 -4.94 19.58 -17.49
CA SER A 211 -6.22 20.21 -17.85
C SER A 211 -7.09 20.28 -16.61
N LEU A 212 -7.89 21.33 -16.49
CA LEU A 212 -8.88 21.49 -15.42
C LEU A 212 -10.06 22.29 -15.95
N SER A 213 -11.25 21.73 -15.84
CA SER A 213 -12.52 22.41 -16.06
C SER A 213 -13.25 22.46 -14.73
N LEU A 214 -13.54 23.67 -14.26
CA LEU A 214 -14.37 23.88 -13.09
C LEU A 214 -15.84 23.89 -13.54
N ILE A 215 -16.74 23.50 -12.64
CA ILE A 215 -18.18 23.58 -12.91
C ILE A 215 -18.52 25.04 -13.26
N GLY A 216 -18.91 25.27 -14.52
CA GLY A 216 -19.30 26.59 -15.02
C GLY A 216 -18.18 27.50 -15.54
N GLN A 217 -16.90 27.09 -15.56
CA GLN A 217 -15.81 27.85 -16.20
C GLN A 217 -14.75 26.95 -16.84
N THR A 218 -14.63 27.02 -18.17
CA THR A 218 -13.57 26.35 -18.93
C THR A 218 -12.36 27.28 -19.05
N TRP A 219 -11.27 27.00 -18.34
CA TRP A 219 -10.01 27.73 -18.51
C TRP A 219 -9.20 27.07 -19.62
N LYS A 220 -9.10 27.73 -20.78
CA LYS A 220 -8.13 27.38 -21.82
C LYS A 220 -6.84 28.15 -21.54
N GLN A 221 -5.72 27.44 -21.39
CA GLN A 221 -4.40 28.03 -21.59
C GLN A 221 -4.13 28.24 -23.08
#